data_AF-A0A7Z9N606-F1
#
_entry.id   AF-A0A7Z9N606-F1
#
_cell.length_a   1.000
_cell.length_b   1.000
_cell.length_c   1.000
_cell.angle_alpha   90.00
_cell.angle_beta   90.00
_cell.angle_gamma   90.00
#
_symmetry.space_group_name_H-M   'P 1'
#
loop_
_entity.id
_entity.type
_entity.pdbx_description
1 polymer ?
#
loop_
_entity_poly.entity_id
_entity_poly.type
_entity_poly.pdbx_seq_one_letter_code
_entity_poly.pdbx_strand_id
1 'polypeptide(L)'
;MKFKDRYAAMKNRQAKDWWTITFGDPFSWIILGVIGDYKWVTPIGITWLSFFAKMIPAGLMVTNDRIAIIAAVISLQLGQVLDSMDGNLARYRGQATLKGGFLDRVLDGTGFIFVMAGFSWLVYQNGGEPYYLLMGPMASAFYLVICYVYWNVAYLEQKHIGRGQMIKPGNNVRSIVHIPTWKYML
;
A
#
# COMPACT_ATOMS: atom_id res chain seq x y z
N MET A 1 -11.38 4.48 -24.07
CA MET A 1 -11.81 3.09 -23.77
C MET A 1 -13.05 3.16 -22.88
N LYS A 2 -14.09 2.32 -23.05
CA LYS A 2 -15.30 2.41 -22.19
C LYS A 2 -14.96 1.98 -20.76
N PHE A 3 -15.64 2.55 -19.76
CA PHE A 3 -15.39 2.27 -18.33
C PHE A 3 -15.35 0.76 -18.00
N LYS A 4 -16.26 -0.03 -18.57
CA LYS A 4 -16.33 -1.48 -18.37
C LYS A 4 -15.07 -2.20 -18.87
N ASP A 5 -14.51 -1.78 -19.99
CA ASP A 5 -13.30 -2.38 -20.56
C ASP A 5 -12.07 -2.02 -19.72
N ARG A 6 -12.02 -0.78 -19.19
CA ARG A 6 -10.94 -0.29 -18.32
C ARG A 6 -10.94 -1.02 -16.97
N TYR A 7 -12.13 -1.14 -16.37
CA TYR A 7 -12.32 -1.90 -15.15
C TYR A 7 -11.92 -3.37 -15.31
N ALA A 8 -12.30 -4.00 -16.42
CA ALA A 8 -11.90 -5.38 -16.71
C ALA A 8 -10.38 -5.55 -16.92
N ALA A 9 -9.71 -4.57 -17.53
CA ALA A 9 -8.27 -4.58 -17.73
C ALA A 9 -7.46 -4.30 -16.43
N MET A 10 -8.04 -3.57 -15.47
CA MET A 10 -7.42 -3.29 -14.17
C MET A 10 -7.56 -4.43 -13.17
N LYS A 11 -8.53 -5.33 -13.39
CA LYS A 11 -8.84 -6.46 -12.52
C LYS A 11 -7.74 -7.54 -12.58
N ASN A 12 -6.60 -7.25 -11.98
CA ASN A 12 -5.49 -8.19 -11.82
C ASN A 12 -5.36 -8.57 -10.35
N ARG A 13 -5.75 -9.80 -9.99
CA ARG A 13 -5.67 -10.31 -8.62
C ARG A 13 -4.31 -10.96 -8.38
N GLN A 14 -3.38 -10.19 -7.84
CA GLN A 14 -2.11 -10.72 -7.33
C GLN A 14 -1.96 -10.59 -5.81
N ALA A 15 -2.76 -9.73 -5.17
CA ALA A 15 -2.79 -9.63 -3.72
C ALA A 15 -3.16 -10.99 -3.12
N LYS A 16 -2.37 -11.45 -2.15
CA LYS A 16 -2.63 -12.68 -1.38
C LYS A 16 -3.34 -12.38 -0.07
N ASP A 17 -3.27 -11.13 0.40
CA ASP A 17 -3.82 -10.71 1.68
C ASP A 17 -5.32 -10.45 1.57
N TRP A 18 -6.08 -11.00 2.54
CA TRP A 18 -7.54 -10.91 2.56
C TRP A 18 -8.05 -9.47 2.43
N TRP A 19 -7.46 -8.54 3.19
CA TRP A 19 -7.89 -7.13 3.23
C TRP A 19 -7.74 -6.41 1.89
N THR A 20 -6.62 -6.65 1.20
CA THR A 20 -6.37 -6.06 -0.12
C THR A 20 -7.32 -6.65 -1.17
N ILE A 21 -7.63 -7.94 -1.08
CA ILE A 21 -8.55 -8.61 -2.00
C ILE A 21 -10.01 -8.13 -1.80
N THR A 22 -10.44 -7.90 -0.56
CA THR A 22 -11.82 -7.54 -0.24
C THR A 22 -12.09 -6.05 -0.31
N PHE A 23 -11.14 -5.20 0.08
CA PHE A 23 -11.35 -3.76 0.17
C PHE A 23 -10.37 -2.96 -0.70
N GLY A 24 -9.06 -3.16 -0.56
CA GLY A 24 -8.07 -2.32 -1.27
C GLY A 24 -8.25 -2.32 -2.80
N ASP A 25 -8.20 -3.49 -3.40
CA ASP A 25 -8.26 -3.68 -4.85
C ASP A 25 -9.62 -3.28 -5.46
N PRO A 26 -10.79 -3.69 -4.92
CA PRO A 26 -12.08 -3.30 -5.49
C PRO A 26 -12.30 -1.79 -5.56
N PHE A 27 -11.95 -1.05 -4.49
CA PHE A 27 -12.07 0.40 -4.47
C PHE A 27 -11.05 1.07 -5.40
N SER A 28 -9.81 0.58 -5.39
CA SER A 28 -8.76 1.02 -6.31
C SER A 28 -9.20 0.91 -7.77
N TRP A 29 -9.78 -0.23 -8.18
CA TRP A 29 -10.25 -0.43 -9.56
C TRP A 29 -11.42 0.47 -9.95
N ILE A 30 -12.34 0.76 -9.02
CA ILE A 30 -13.46 1.67 -9.29
C ILE A 30 -12.92 3.08 -9.56
N ILE A 31 -12.05 3.58 -8.67
CA ILE A 31 -11.48 4.92 -8.78
C ILE A 31 -10.62 5.03 -10.05
N LEU A 32 -9.70 4.08 -10.26
CA LEU A 32 -8.86 4.04 -11.47
C LEU A 32 -9.68 3.80 -12.74
N GLY A 33 -10.80 3.09 -12.68
CA GLY A 33 -11.72 2.95 -13.81
C GLY A 33 -12.19 4.31 -14.34
N VAL A 34 -12.32 5.30 -13.46
CA VAL A 34 -12.62 6.69 -13.81
C VAL A 34 -11.35 7.42 -14.24
N ILE A 35 -10.31 7.45 -13.40
CA ILE A 35 -9.17 8.37 -13.57
C ILE A 35 -7.96 7.81 -14.35
N GLY A 36 -7.91 6.50 -14.60
CA GLY A 36 -6.72 5.79 -15.08
C GLY A 36 -6.22 6.14 -16.49
N ASP A 37 -7.01 6.80 -17.33
CA ASP A 37 -6.63 7.26 -18.67
C ASP A 37 -6.10 8.70 -18.67
N TYR A 38 -6.20 9.44 -17.56
CA TYR A 38 -5.64 10.78 -17.48
C TYR A 38 -4.11 10.71 -17.43
N LYS A 39 -3.46 11.19 -18.50
CA LYS A 39 -1.98 11.17 -18.64
C LYS A 39 -1.24 11.87 -17.50
N TRP A 40 -1.89 12.79 -16.80
CA TRP A 40 -1.28 13.55 -15.69
C TRP A 40 -1.16 12.75 -14.40
N VAL A 41 -1.95 11.69 -14.24
CA VAL A 41 -1.87 10.80 -13.08
C VAL A 41 -0.73 9.82 -13.31
N THR A 42 0.40 9.98 -12.63
CA THR A 42 1.55 9.08 -12.72
C THR A 42 1.56 8.11 -11.53
N PRO A 43 2.05 6.86 -11.70
CA PRO A 43 2.16 5.92 -10.57
C PRO A 43 2.96 6.50 -9.41
N ILE A 44 4.14 7.06 -9.70
CA ILE A 44 5.00 7.72 -8.69
C ILE A 44 4.27 8.89 -8.01
N GLY A 45 3.45 9.65 -8.75
CA GLY A 45 2.65 10.73 -8.18
C GLY A 45 1.59 10.21 -7.20
N ILE A 46 0.94 9.08 -7.51
CA ILE A 46 0.02 8.42 -6.57
C ILE A 46 0.77 7.89 -5.35
N THR A 47 1.98 7.34 -5.50
CA THR A 47 2.79 6.88 -4.37
C THR A 47 3.13 8.04 -3.41
N TRP A 48 3.51 9.20 -3.94
CA TRP A 48 3.70 10.39 -3.09
C TRP A 48 2.40 10.84 -2.43
N LEU A 49 1.29 10.79 -3.15
CA LEU A 49 -0.01 11.12 -2.60
C LEU A 49 -0.43 10.16 -1.48
N SER A 50 -0.18 8.85 -1.62
CA SER A 50 -0.47 7.84 -0.61
C SER A 50 0.39 8.07 0.64
N PHE A 51 1.66 8.43 0.46
CA PHE A 51 2.56 8.80 1.55
C PHE A 51 2.03 10.01 2.35
N PHE A 52 1.68 11.11 1.69
CA PHE A 52 1.12 12.27 2.38
C PHE A 52 -0.23 11.97 3.03
N ALA A 53 -1.06 11.14 2.40
CA ALA A 53 -2.31 10.68 2.99
C ALA A 53 -2.10 9.90 4.30
N LYS A 54 -0.99 9.17 4.44
CA LYS A 54 -0.60 8.46 5.69
C LYS A 54 -0.11 9.42 6.79
N MET A 55 0.36 10.62 6.46
CA MET A 55 0.76 11.64 7.45
C MET A 55 -0.44 12.34 8.11
N ILE A 56 -1.55 12.52 7.39
CA ILE A 56 -2.75 13.19 7.89
C ILE A 56 -3.31 12.51 9.17
N PRO A 57 -3.51 11.17 9.21
CA PRO A 57 -3.93 10.46 10.41
C PRO A 57 -3.02 10.71 11.62
N ALA A 58 -1.69 10.71 11.40
CA ALA A 58 -0.73 10.93 12.48
C ALA A 58 -0.93 12.32 13.11
N GLY A 59 -1.15 13.36 12.29
CA GLY A 59 -1.47 14.70 12.78
C GLY A 59 -2.82 14.77 13.50
N LEU A 60 -3.85 14.10 12.98
CA LEU A 60 -5.17 14.06 13.61
C LEU A 60 -5.15 13.37 14.98
N MET A 61 -4.38 12.28 15.12
CA MET A 61 -4.22 11.54 16.37
C MET A 61 -3.58 12.39 17.50
N VAL A 62 -2.86 13.46 17.17
CA VAL A 62 -2.26 14.37 18.17
C VAL A 62 -3.30 15.17 18.94
N THR A 63 -4.44 15.47 18.33
CA THR A 63 -5.48 16.33 18.94
C THR A 63 -6.25 15.66 20.08
N ASN A 64 -6.16 14.33 20.21
CA ASN A 64 -6.89 13.51 21.19
C ASN A 64 -8.42 13.75 21.21
N ASP A 65 -8.99 14.27 20.12
CA ASP A 65 -10.43 14.45 19.97
C ASP A 65 -11.08 13.23 19.30
N ARG A 66 -12.29 12.86 19.76
CA ARG A 66 -12.99 11.67 19.27
C ARG A 66 -13.32 11.76 17.78
N ILE A 67 -13.72 12.94 17.30
CA ILE A 67 -14.04 13.16 15.88
C ILE A 67 -12.75 13.10 15.06
N ALA A 68 -11.67 13.70 15.55
CA ALA A 68 -10.37 13.65 14.90
C ALA A 68 -9.82 12.22 14.79
N ILE A 69 -9.99 11.37 15.81
CA ILE A 69 -9.59 9.95 15.77
C ILE A 69 -10.40 9.18 14.73
N ILE A 70 -11.73 9.40 14.65
CA ILE A 70 -12.57 8.77 13.62
C ILE A 70 -12.12 9.22 12.24
N ALA A 71 -11.85 10.51 12.04
CA ALA A 71 -11.32 11.04 10.79
C ALA A 71 -9.94 10.45 10.45
N ALA A 72 -9.08 10.21 11.44
CA ALA A 72 -7.79 9.56 11.25
C ALA A 72 -7.94 8.13 10.73
N VAL A 73 -8.85 7.32 11.32
CA VAL A 73 -9.12 5.94 10.88
C VAL A 73 -9.66 5.90 9.45
N ILE A 74 -10.61 6.78 9.13
CA ILE A 74 -11.14 6.90 7.76
C ILE A 74 -10.03 7.29 6.78
N SER A 75 -9.18 8.24 7.18
CA SER A 75 -8.06 8.71 6.33
C SER A 75 -7.01 7.62 6.11
N LEU A 76 -6.72 6.78 7.11
CA LEU A 76 -5.86 5.59 6.95
C LEU A 76 -6.43 4.62 5.93
N GLN A 77 -7.74 4.38 5.99
CA GLN A 77 -8.40 3.48 5.04
C GLN A 77 -8.34 4.02 3.61
N LEU A 78 -8.51 5.34 3.44
CA LEU A 78 -8.34 6.00 2.13
C LEU A 78 -6.89 5.92 1.65
N GLY A 79 -5.92 6.12 2.53
CA GLY A 79 -4.49 5.95 2.24
C GLY A 79 -4.16 4.55 1.72
N GLN A 80 -4.73 3.52 2.33
CA GLN A 80 -4.56 2.12 1.90
C GLN A 80 -5.13 1.86 0.50
N VAL A 81 -6.25 2.51 0.16
CA VAL A 81 -6.82 2.39 -1.20
C VAL A 81 -5.90 3.08 -2.21
N LEU A 82 -5.38 4.27 -1.90
CA LEU A 82 -4.42 4.99 -2.76
C LEU A 82 -3.13 4.19 -2.99
N ASP A 83 -2.66 3.49 -1.96
CA ASP A 83 -1.55 2.55 -2.03
C ASP A 83 -1.80 1.41 -3.01
N SER A 84 -3.02 0.85 -2.98
CA SER A 84 -3.41 -0.17 -3.95
C SER A 84 -3.56 0.41 -5.36
N MET A 85 -3.71 1.74 -5.52
CA MET A 85 -3.93 2.39 -6.81
C MET A 85 -2.66 2.59 -7.62
N ASP A 86 -1.52 2.91 -7.03
CA ASP A 86 -0.29 3.14 -7.82
C ASP A 86 0.18 1.84 -8.50
N GLY A 87 0.14 0.71 -7.81
CA GLY A 87 0.49 -0.61 -8.32
C GLY A 87 -0.50 -1.08 -9.38
N ASN A 88 -1.79 -0.87 -9.17
CA ASN A 88 -2.82 -1.18 -10.17
C ASN A 88 -2.68 -0.30 -11.42
N LEU A 89 -2.36 0.99 -11.28
CA LEU A 89 -2.15 1.89 -12.40
C LEU A 89 -0.86 1.57 -13.17
N ALA A 90 0.24 1.31 -12.46
CA ALA A 90 1.53 0.94 -13.06
C ALA A 90 1.40 -0.32 -13.91
N ARG A 91 0.66 -1.32 -13.44
CA ARG A 91 0.36 -2.55 -14.18
C ARG A 91 -0.54 -2.29 -15.39
N TYR A 92 -1.64 -1.56 -15.19
CA TYR A 92 -2.56 -1.21 -16.28
C TYR A 92 -1.86 -0.49 -17.43
N ARG A 93 -0.91 0.40 -17.13
CA ARG A 93 -0.14 1.15 -18.13
C ARG A 93 1.13 0.44 -18.63
N GLY A 94 1.47 -0.72 -18.07
CA GLY A 94 2.75 -1.38 -18.37
C GLY A 94 3.99 -0.57 -17.96
N GLN A 95 3.84 0.34 -16.98
CA GLN A 95 4.89 1.23 -16.47
C GLN A 95 5.46 0.76 -15.12
N ALA A 96 5.24 -0.51 -14.74
CA ALA A 96 5.83 -1.08 -13.54
C ALA A 96 7.37 -1.10 -13.65
N THR A 97 8.05 -0.43 -12.72
CA THR A 97 9.51 -0.35 -12.67
C THR A 97 10.03 -0.77 -11.30
N LEU A 98 11.25 -1.32 -11.27
CA LEU A 98 11.91 -1.71 -10.03
C LEU A 98 12.13 -0.51 -9.09
N LYS A 99 12.49 0.65 -9.66
CA LYS A 99 12.66 1.91 -8.92
C LYS A 99 11.33 2.37 -8.27
N GLY A 100 10.22 2.25 -9.00
CA GLY A 100 8.89 2.59 -8.47
C GLY A 100 8.50 1.69 -7.30
N GLY A 101 8.65 0.37 -7.45
CA GLY A 101 8.35 -0.57 -6.36
C GLY A 101 9.27 -0.40 -5.14
N PHE A 102 10.53 -0.01 -5.34
CA PHE A 102 11.43 0.33 -4.23
C PHE A 102 10.96 1.58 -3.49
N LEU A 103 10.65 2.65 -4.22
CA LEU A 103 10.18 3.90 -3.64
C LEU A 103 8.88 3.71 -2.86
N ASP A 104 7.92 2.99 -3.45
CA ASP A 104 6.63 2.62 -2.84
C ASP A 104 6.84 1.96 -1.48
N ARG A 105 7.65 0.89 -1.44
CA ARG A 105 7.92 0.15 -0.21
C ARG A 105 8.62 0.98 0.88
N VAL A 106 9.53 1.88 0.48
CA VAL A 106 10.22 2.77 1.42
C VAL A 106 9.24 3.78 2.00
N LEU A 107 8.44 4.44 1.16
CA LEU A 107 7.45 5.42 1.59
C LEU A 107 6.37 4.80 2.46
N ASP A 108 5.95 3.56 2.18
CA ASP A 108 5.04 2.80 3.04
C ASP A 108 5.58 2.59 4.43
N GLY A 109 6.80 2.08 4.53
CA GLY A 109 7.42 1.83 5.83
C GLY A 109 7.64 3.11 6.61
N THR A 110 8.07 4.19 5.94
CA THR A 110 8.20 5.50 6.58
C THR A 110 6.85 6.05 7.03
N GLY A 111 5.81 5.97 6.19
CA GLY A 111 4.45 6.38 6.55
C GLY A 111 3.91 5.59 7.73
N PHE A 112 4.18 4.29 7.79
CA PHE A 112 3.77 3.42 8.89
C PHE A 112 4.42 3.82 10.23
N ILE A 113 5.68 4.28 10.21
CA ILE A 113 6.34 4.84 11.40
C ILE A 113 5.62 6.08 11.91
N PHE A 114 5.23 7.00 11.03
CA PHE A 114 4.48 8.20 11.43
C PHE A 114 3.13 7.85 12.05
N VAL A 115 2.40 6.90 11.46
CA VAL A 115 1.11 6.45 11.99
C VAL A 115 1.29 5.81 13.37
N MET A 116 2.28 4.93 13.55
CA MET A 116 2.54 4.31 14.84
C MET A 116 3.04 5.30 15.88
N ALA A 117 3.81 6.32 15.48
CA ALA A 117 4.18 7.42 16.37
C ALA A 117 2.97 8.22 16.83
N GLY A 118 2.04 8.56 15.93
CA GLY A 118 0.79 9.22 16.25
C GLY A 118 -0.09 8.39 17.19
N PHE A 119 -0.16 7.08 16.96
CA PHE A 119 -0.90 6.15 17.82
C PHE A 119 -0.28 6.04 19.22
N SER A 120 1.05 5.93 19.30
CA SER A 120 1.79 5.95 20.57
C SER A 120 1.55 7.23 21.38
N TRP A 121 1.54 8.38 20.70
CA TRP A 121 1.25 9.66 21.33
C TRP A 121 -0.19 9.74 21.86
N LEU A 122 -1.15 9.22 21.10
CA LEU A 122 -2.54 9.12 21.53
C LEU A 122 -2.70 8.25 22.79
N VAL A 123 -2.01 7.12 22.86
CA VAL A 123 -2.02 6.24 24.04
C VAL A 123 -1.43 6.96 25.26
N TYR A 124 -0.30 7.64 25.09
CA TYR A 124 0.34 8.41 26.15
C TYR A 124 -0.58 9.52 26.71
N GLN A 125 -1.25 10.28 25.83
CA GLN A 125 -2.20 11.32 26.26
C GLN A 125 -3.41 10.77 27.04
N ASN A 126 -3.82 9.55 26.77
CA ASN A 126 -4.94 8.90 27.46
C ASN A 126 -4.52 8.21 28.77
N GLY A 127 -3.36 8.57 29.33
CA GLY A 127 -2.86 8.05 30.60
C GLY A 127 -2.01 6.78 30.46
N GLY A 128 -1.57 6.44 29.24
CA GLY A 128 -0.62 5.37 29.01
C GLY A 128 0.79 5.72 29.49
N GLU A 129 1.55 4.69 29.86
CA GLU A 129 2.93 4.84 30.33
C GLU A 129 3.87 5.45 29.27
N PRO A 130 4.91 6.22 29.66
CA PRO A 130 5.79 6.91 28.72
C PRO A 130 6.52 6.00 27.72
N TYR A 131 6.75 4.73 28.07
CA TYR A 131 7.47 3.79 27.18
C TYR A 131 6.70 3.50 25.88
N TYR A 132 5.38 3.69 25.84
CA TYR A 132 4.60 3.52 24.61
C TYR A 132 5.03 4.48 23.50
N LEU A 133 5.58 5.66 23.85
CA LEU A 133 6.15 6.62 22.90
C LEU A 133 7.29 6.02 22.07
N LEU A 134 8.06 5.11 22.67
CA LEU A 134 9.15 4.41 22.01
C LEU A 134 8.67 3.13 21.32
N MET A 135 7.77 2.39 21.97
CA MET A 135 7.35 1.05 21.54
C MET A 135 6.69 1.04 20.16
N GLY A 136 5.79 2.00 19.86
CA GLY A 136 5.09 2.06 18.57
C GLY A 136 6.05 2.30 17.39
N PRO A 137 6.83 3.40 17.39
CA PRO A 137 7.84 3.64 16.37
C PRO A 137 8.83 2.48 16.21
N MET A 138 9.29 1.88 17.31
CA MET A 138 10.18 0.71 17.26
C MET A 138 9.51 -0.49 16.58
N ALA A 139 8.26 -0.81 16.93
CA ALA A 139 7.51 -1.89 16.30
C ALA A 139 7.38 -1.68 14.77
N SER A 140 7.10 -0.45 14.34
CA SER A 140 7.09 -0.11 12.91
C SER A 140 8.47 -0.12 12.26
N ALA A 141 9.54 0.17 13.00
CA ALA A 141 10.91 0.10 12.45
C ALA A 141 11.32 -1.33 12.09
N PHE A 142 10.83 -2.34 12.81
CA PHE A 142 11.03 -3.75 12.41
C PHE A 142 10.42 -4.07 11.04
N TYR A 143 9.34 -3.40 10.65
CA TYR A 143 8.78 -3.54 9.31
C TYR A 143 9.75 -3.05 8.21
N LEU A 144 10.52 -1.98 8.48
CA LEU A 144 11.58 -1.55 7.57
C LEU A 144 12.70 -2.57 7.45
N VAL A 145 13.00 -3.32 8.52
CA VAL A 145 13.98 -4.43 8.45
C VAL A 145 13.48 -5.52 7.50
N ILE A 146 12.20 -5.89 7.57
CA ILE A 146 11.60 -6.85 6.61
C ILE A 146 11.74 -6.32 5.18
N CYS A 147 11.46 -5.04 4.95
CA CYS A 147 11.61 -4.41 3.64
C CYS A 147 13.07 -4.42 3.16
N TYR A 148 14.02 -4.15 4.07
CA TYR A 148 15.45 -4.19 3.78
C TYR A 148 15.90 -5.59 3.38
N VAL A 149 15.51 -6.62 4.13
CA VAL A 149 15.85 -8.02 3.82
C VAL A 149 15.29 -8.41 2.45
N TYR A 150 14.01 -8.11 2.19
CA TYR A 150 13.37 -8.40 0.90
C TYR A 150 14.15 -7.79 -0.28
N TRP A 151 14.51 -6.51 -0.17
CA TRP A 151 15.23 -5.81 -1.24
C TRP A 151 16.69 -6.25 -1.38
N ASN A 152 17.36 -6.64 -0.29
CA ASN A 152 18.68 -7.23 -0.36
C ASN A 152 18.64 -8.58 -1.07
N VAL A 153 17.66 -9.43 -0.77
CA VAL A 153 17.47 -10.70 -1.48
C VAL A 153 17.21 -10.45 -2.96
N ALA A 154 16.28 -9.55 -3.29
CA ALA A 154 15.98 -9.20 -4.68
C ALA A 154 17.21 -8.67 -5.45
N TYR A 155 18.04 -7.85 -4.79
CA TYR A 155 19.30 -7.35 -5.37
C TYR A 155 20.33 -8.47 -5.57
N LEU A 156 20.49 -9.36 -4.59
CA LEU A 156 21.41 -10.48 -4.67
C LEU A 156 21.00 -11.49 -5.76
N GLU A 157 19.71 -11.78 -5.89
CA GLU A 157 19.15 -12.59 -6.97
C GLU A 157 19.47 -11.98 -8.33
N GLN A 158 19.24 -10.67 -8.49
CA GLN A 158 19.56 -9.96 -9.73
C GLN A 158 21.06 -9.97 -10.06
N LYS A 159 21.93 -9.93 -9.05
CA LYS A 159 23.39 -9.92 -9.23
C LYS A 159 23.97 -11.30 -9.55
N HIS A 160 23.48 -12.38 -8.92
CA HIS A 160 24.10 -13.71 -9.01
C HIS A 160 23.44 -14.62 -10.05
N ILE A 161 22.13 -14.50 -10.29
CA ILE A 161 21.39 -15.37 -11.21
C ILE A 161 21.37 -14.76 -12.64
N GLY A 162 21.98 -13.57 -12.82
CA GLY A 162 21.72 -12.71 -13.98
C GLY A 162 20.31 -12.13 -13.86
N ARG A 163 19.70 -11.62 -14.95
CA ARG A 163 18.25 -11.36 -14.96
C ARG A 163 17.55 -12.70 -14.70
N GLY A 164 17.39 -13.10 -13.43
CA GLY A 164 16.35 -14.03 -13.01
C GLY A 164 15.11 -13.59 -13.76
N GLN A 165 14.47 -14.53 -14.46
CA GLN A 165 13.44 -14.25 -15.46
C GLN A 165 12.73 -12.98 -15.07
N MET A 166 12.70 -11.95 -15.92
CA MET A 166 11.84 -10.80 -15.66
C MET A 166 10.44 -11.38 -15.52
N ILE A 167 10.06 -11.72 -14.30
CA ILE A 167 8.69 -11.95 -13.91
C ILE A 167 8.18 -10.54 -14.08
N LYS A 168 7.64 -10.24 -15.27
CA LYS A 168 6.95 -8.99 -15.52
C LYS A 168 5.91 -8.93 -14.43
N PRO A 169 6.08 -8.14 -13.35
CA PRO A 169 5.14 -8.13 -12.25
C PRO A 169 3.99 -7.27 -12.77
N GLY A 170 3.16 -7.85 -13.65
CA GLY A 170 2.29 -7.06 -14.51
C GLY A 170 1.98 -7.66 -15.88
N ASN A 171 2.52 -8.81 -16.30
CA ASN A 171 1.78 -9.56 -17.32
C ASN A 171 0.45 -9.98 -16.68
N ASN A 172 -0.67 -9.69 -17.34
CA ASN A 172 -1.97 -10.26 -16.97
C ASN A 172 -1.82 -11.78 -16.93
N VAL A 173 -1.55 -12.33 -15.75
CA VAL A 173 -1.62 -13.77 -15.53
C VAL A 173 -3.10 -14.08 -15.56
N ARG A 174 -3.64 -14.25 -16.78
CA ARG A 174 -4.97 -14.80 -16.96
C ARG A 174 -4.96 -16.18 -16.31
N SER A 175 -5.98 -16.35 -15.47
CA SER A 175 -6.36 -17.53 -14.69
C SER A 175 -5.34 -18.05 -13.67
N ILE A 176 -5.48 -17.58 -12.43
CA ILE A 176 -5.68 -18.55 -11.35
C ILE A 176 -7.19 -18.84 -11.38
N VAL A 177 -7.55 -20.12 -11.50
CA VAL A 177 -8.91 -20.64 -11.33
C VAL A 177 -9.57 -19.90 -10.16
N HIS A 178 -10.83 -19.49 -10.31
CA HIS A 178 -11.58 -18.86 -9.22
C HIS A 178 -11.66 -19.86 -8.05
N ILE A 179 -10.73 -19.76 -7.10
CA ILE A 179 -10.81 -20.50 -5.84
C ILE A 179 -11.73 -19.67 -4.94
N PRO A 180 -12.92 -20.19 -4.58
CA PRO A 180 -13.85 -19.41 -3.79
C PRO A 180 -13.34 -19.29 -2.35
N THR A 181 -13.59 -18.13 -1.73
CA THR A 181 -12.90 -17.63 -0.52
C THR A 181 -12.95 -18.56 0.70
N TRP A 182 -14.00 -19.38 0.81
CA TRP A 182 -14.19 -20.38 1.87
C TRP A 182 -13.07 -21.43 1.98
N LYS A 183 -12.32 -21.70 0.91
CA LYS A 183 -11.20 -22.68 0.93
C LYS A 183 -9.95 -22.22 1.68
N TYR A 184 -9.89 -20.95 2.08
CA TYR A 184 -8.78 -20.38 2.87
C TYR A 184 -9.11 -20.26 4.36
N MET A 185 -10.37 -20.50 4.74
CA MET A 185 -10.85 -20.35 6.12
C MET A 185 -10.98 -21.71 6.87
N LEU A 186 -10.56 -22.80 6.23
CA LEU A 186 -10.45 -24.16 6.75
C LEU A 186 -8.99 -24.62 6.59
#